data_AF-A0A435SYB7-F1
#
_entry.id   AF-A0A435SYB7-F1
#
_cell.length_a   1.000
_cell.length_b   1.000
_cell.length_c   1.000
_cell.angle_alpha   90.00
_cell.angle_beta   90.00
_cell.angle_gamma   90.00
#
_symmetry.space_group_name_H-M   'P 1'
#
loop_
_entity.id
_entity.type
_entity.pdbx_description
1 polymer ?
#
loop_
_entity_poly.entity_id
_entity_poly.type
_entity_poly.pdbx_seq_one_letter_code
_entity_poly.pdbx_strand_id
1 'polypeptide(L)'
;VKNGFPEAVPYESVKGKDNYNPESIRKNLMFGTPGEIIEKLEDYEAAGVDQYCLGLTFNLPFELQKKTIRLFVDEVMPHFATRDRTRAVAVGH
;
A
#
# COMPACT_ATOMS: atom_id res chain seq x y z
N VAL A 1 28.41 -1.23 4.56
CA VAL A 1 27.41 -0.59 3.67
C VAL A 1 28.05 -0.36 2.31
N LYS A 2 27.49 -0.91 1.22
CA LYS A 2 28.02 -0.72 -0.15
C LYS A 2 26.96 0.00 -0.98
N ASN A 3 27.29 1.14 -1.58
CA ASN A 3 26.33 2.00 -2.31
C ASN A 3 25.08 2.39 -1.49
N GLY A 4 25.21 2.60 -0.18
CA GLY A 4 24.07 2.91 0.69
C GLY A 4 23.18 1.72 1.06
N PHE A 5 23.46 0.53 0.53
CA PHE A 5 22.73 -0.69 0.91
C PHE A 5 23.43 -1.41 2.06
N PRO A 6 22.67 -1.87 3.08
CA PRO A 6 23.20 -2.77 4.10
C PRO A 6 23.59 -4.12 3.48
N GLU A 7 24.41 -4.89 4.20
CA GLU A 7 24.69 -6.26 3.80
C GLU A 7 23.41 -7.09 3.83
N ALA A 8 23.21 -7.92 2.80
CA ALA A 8 22.04 -8.78 2.70
C ALA A 8 22.05 -9.79 3.86
N VAL A 9 20.95 -9.85 4.60
CA VAL A 9 20.77 -10.79 5.69
C VAL A 9 20.31 -12.13 5.11
N PRO A 10 20.98 -13.28 5.40
CA PRO A 10 20.56 -14.58 4.89
C PRO A 10 19.12 -14.92 5.34
N TYR A 11 18.30 -15.43 4.43
CA TYR A 11 16.90 -15.80 4.72
C TYR A 11 16.78 -16.73 5.93
N GLU A 12 17.66 -17.73 6.04
CA GLU A 12 17.67 -18.69 7.15
C GLU A 12 17.85 -18.03 8.53
N SER A 13 18.41 -16.82 8.61
CA SER A 13 18.59 -16.09 9.88
C SER A 13 17.36 -15.30 10.34
N VAL A 14 16.36 -15.14 9.46
CA VAL A 14 15.08 -14.47 9.76
C VAL A 14 13.88 -15.41 9.67
N LYS A 15 14.09 -16.62 9.15
CA LYS A 15 13.11 -17.69 9.04
C LYS A 15 12.54 -18.04 10.43
N GLY A 16 11.22 -17.98 10.57
CA GLY A 16 10.52 -18.25 11.84
C GLY A 16 10.24 -17.02 12.72
N LYS A 17 10.66 -15.81 12.32
CA LYS A 17 10.16 -14.57 12.94
C LYS A 17 8.80 -14.22 12.35
N ASP A 18 7.79 -14.03 13.19
CA ASP A 18 6.40 -13.77 12.75
C ASP A 18 6.25 -12.58 11.80
N ASN A 19 7.12 -11.57 11.94
CA ASN A 19 7.15 -10.38 11.07
C ASN A 19 7.61 -10.68 9.63
N TYR A 20 8.20 -11.86 9.38
CA TYR A 20 8.66 -12.31 8.06
C TYR A 20 7.82 -13.47 7.52
N ASN A 21 6.74 -13.85 8.20
CA ASN A 21 5.73 -14.77 7.66
C ASN A 21 5.04 -14.10 6.45
N PRO A 22 4.93 -14.77 5.28
CA PRO A 22 4.24 -14.24 4.10
C PRO A 22 2.85 -13.66 4.37
N GLU A 23 2.04 -14.30 5.22
CA GLU A 23 0.70 -13.83 5.56
C GLU A 23 0.75 -12.51 6.35
N SER A 24 1.65 -12.42 7.33
CA SER A 24 1.88 -11.19 8.10
C SER A 24 2.38 -10.06 7.20
N ILE A 25 3.29 -10.34 6.27
CA ILE A 25 3.79 -9.36 5.30
C ILE A 25 2.66 -8.88 4.40
N ARG A 26 1.87 -9.80 3.85
CA ARG A 26 0.73 -9.46 2.98
C ARG A 26 -0.30 -8.64 3.74
N LYS A 27 -0.57 -8.94 5.01
CA LYS A 27 -1.50 -8.17 5.84
C LYS A 27 -0.98 -6.77 6.16
N ASN A 28 0.27 -6.67 6.60
CA ASN A 28 0.81 -5.42 7.17
C ASN A 28 1.37 -4.44 6.12
N LEU A 29 1.71 -4.92 4.93
CA LEU A 29 2.20 -4.07 3.84
C LEU A 29 1.12 -3.86 2.77
N MET A 30 1.30 -2.81 1.98
CA MET A 30 0.40 -2.43 0.89
C MET A 30 0.68 -3.27 -0.37
N PHE A 31 0.58 -4.59 -0.21
CA PHE A 31 0.63 -5.57 -1.28
C PHE A 31 -0.74 -6.18 -1.53
N GLY A 32 -1.11 -6.32 -2.79
CA GLY A 32 -2.38 -6.91 -3.19
C GLY A 32 -2.90 -6.38 -4.52
N THR A 33 -4.09 -6.85 -4.86
CA THR A 33 -4.97 -6.30 -5.90
C THR A 33 -5.54 -4.95 -5.48
N PRO A 34 -6.06 -4.13 -6.41
CA PRO A 34 -6.69 -2.85 -6.07
C PRO A 34 -7.78 -2.97 -5.00
N GLY A 35 -8.61 -4.03 -5.04
CA GLY A 35 -9.63 -4.28 -4.01
C GLY A 35 -9.04 -4.50 -2.61
N GLU A 36 -8.02 -5.36 -2.49
CA GLU A 36 -7.32 -5.59 -1.21
C GLU A 36 -6.63 -4.31 -0.70
N ILE A 37 -6.16 -3.44 -1.61
CA ILE A 37 -5.58 -2.14 -1.25
C ILE A 37 -6.65 -1.18 -0.73
N ILE A 38 -7.83 -1.15 -1.35
CA ILE A 38 -8.97 -0.35 -0.89
C ILE A 38 -9.36 -0.77 0.53
N GLU A 39 -9.58 -2.06 0.79
CA GLU A 39 -9.95 -2.57 2.12
C GLU A 39 -8.97 -2.11 3.20
N LYS A 40 -7.66 -2.20 2.94
CA LYS A 40 -6.63 -1.73 3.88
C LYS A 40 -6.63 -0.22 4.09
N LEU A 41 -6.89 0.56 3.05
CA LEU A 41 -6.97 2.01 3.16
C LEU A 41 -8.23 2.43 3.92
N GLU A 42 -9.32 1.69 3.80
CA GLU A 42 -10.54 1.89 4.61
C GLU A 42 -10.29 1.58 6.09
N ASP A 43 -9.47 0.58 6.42
CA ASP A 43 -9.03 0.35 7.80
C ASP A 43 -8.25 1.55 8.36
N TYR A 44 -7.37 2.17 7.56
CA TYR A 44 -6.65 3.38 7.96
C TYR A 44 -7.59 4.58 8.12
N GLU A 45 -8.54 4.77 7.19
CA GLU A 45 -9.55 5.81 7.29
C GLU A 45 -10.41 5.64 8.55
N ALA A 46 -10.84 4.41 8.86
CA ALA A 46 -11.59 4.09 10.09
C ALA A 46 -10.78 4.36 11.37
N ALA A 47 -9.45 4.26 11.29
CA ALA A 47 -8.53 4.65 12.37
C ALA A 47 -8.28 6.17 12.46
N GLY A 48 -8.89 6.98 11.57
CA GLY A 48 -8.78 8.43 11.55
C GLY A 48 -7.65 8.99 10.70
N VAL A 49 -7.02 8.17 9.85
CA VAL A 49 -6.01 8.63 8.88
C VAL A 49 -6.71 9.29 7.70
N ASP A 50 -6.29 10.51 7.34
CA ASP A 50 -6.85 11.29 6.24
C ASP A 50 -5.91 11.39 5.01
N GLN A 51 -4.65 11.00 5.17
CA GLN A 51 -3.64 11.05 4.11
C GLN A 51 -2.83 9.76 4.06
N TYR A 52 -2.67 9.23 2.86
CA TYR A 52 -1.82 8.07 2.58
C TYR A 52 -0.74 8.43 1.57
N CYS A 53 0.52 8.12 1.90
CA CYS A 53 1.66 8.31 1.01
C CYS A 53 2.10 6.97 0.41
N LEU A 54 1.99 6.82 -0.91
CA LEU A 54 2.45 5.64 -1.61
C LEU A 54 3.99 5.64 -1.78
N GLY A 55 4.68 4.82 -1.00
CA GLY A 55 6.12 4.60 -1.13
C GLY A 55 6.46 3.46 -2.11
N LEU A 56 7.19 3.78 -3.19
CA LEU A 56 7.62 2.80 -4.21
C LEU A 56 9.13 2.45 -4.12
N THR A 57 9.71 2.58 -2.94
CA THR A 57 11.17 2.66 -2.71
C THR A 57 11.93 1.32 -2.68
N PHE A 58 11.36 0.23 -3.19
CA PHE A 58 11.94 -1.12 -3.08
C PHE A 58 12.73 -1.59 -4.31
N ASN A 59 13.54 -0.70 -4.91
CA ASN A 59 14.36 -1.07 -6.08
C ASN A 59 13.53 -1.70 -7.23
N LEU A 60 12.26 -1.31 -7.34
CA LEU A 60 11.34 -1.79 -8.36
C LEU A 60 11.81 -1.28 -9.74
N PRO A 61 11.76 -2.11 -10.80
CA PRO A 61 11.99 -1.63 -12.16
C PRO A 61 11.06 -0.46 -12.49
N PHE A 62 11.55 0.52 -13.24
CA PHE A 62 10.80 1.74 -13.58
C PHE A 62 9.41 1.46 -14.18
N GLU A 63 9.31 0.48 -15.09
CA GLU A 63 8.03 0.10 -15.69
C GLU A 63 7.05 -0.47 -14.68
N LEU A 64 7.55 -1.18 -13.65
CA LEU A 64 6.70 -1.70 -12.60
C LEU A 64 6.22 -0.59 -11.67
N GLN A 65 7.06 0.40 -11.36
CA GLN A 65 6.65 1.60 -10.63
C GLN A 65 5.54 2.35 -11.38
N LYS A 66 5.71 2.58 -12.69
CA LYS A 66 4.68 3.21 -13.53
C LYS A 66 3.38 2.43 -13.54
N LYS A 67 3.45 1.09 -13.66
CA LYS A 67 2.28 0.23 -13.63
C LYS A 67 1.55 0.32 -12.28
N THR A 68 2.27 0.32 -11.17
CA THR A 68 1.68 0.47 -9.82
C THR A 68 0.99 1.81 -9.67
N ILE A 69 1.62 2.91 -10.07
CA ILE A 69 1.01 4.25 -10.02
C ILE A 69 -0.26 4.28 -10.87
N ARG A 70 -0.21 3.73 -12.09
CA ARG A 70 -1.37 3.70 -12.98
C ARG A 70 -2.53 2.91 -12.39
N LEU A 71 -2.28 1.70 -11.86
CA LEU A 71 -3.32 0.91 -11.18
C LEU A 71 -3.91 1.65 -9.99
N PHE A 72 -3.08 2.34 -9.20
CA PHE A 72 -3.55 3.11 -8.05
C PHE A 72 -4.47 4.27 -8.47
N VAL A 73 -4.08 5.00 -9.51
CA VAL A 73 -4.87 6.12 -10.07
C VAL A 73 -6.16 5.63 -10.73
N ASP A 74 -6.09 4.56 -11.53
CA ASP A 74 -7.20 4.09 -12.35
C ASP A 74 -8.22 3.29 -11.52
N GLU A 75 -7.78 2.57 -10.49
CA GLU A 75 -8.65 1.59 -9.78
C GLU A 75 -8.84 1.87 -8.29
N VAL A 76 -7.90 2.54 -7.60
CA VAL A 76 -8.00 2.78 -6.14
C VAL A 76 -8.56 4.17 -5.85
N MET A 77 -7.96 5.23 -6.41
CA MET A 77 -8.39 6.62 -6.15
C MET A 77 -9.87 6.90 -6.47
N PRO A 78 -10.48 6.34 -7.53
CA PRO A 78 -11.89 6.63 -7.86
C PRO A 78 -12.87 6.14 -6.80
N HIS A 79 -12.53 5.09 -6.05
CA HIS A 79 -13.34 4.59 -4.94
C HIS A 79 -13.55 5.67 -3.87
N PHE A 80 -12.47 6.21 -3.35
CA PHE A 80 -12.49 7.26 -2.33
C PHE A 80 -13.07 8.57 -2.86
N ALA A 81 -12.69 8.98 -4.07
CA ALA A 81 -13.23 10.20 -4.68
C ALA A 81 -14.75 10.13 -4.91
N THR A 82 -15.28 8.95 -5.26
CA THR A 82 -16.73 8.75 -5.41
C THR A 82 -17.43 8.81 -4.06
N ARG A 83 -16.89 8.12 -3.04
CA ARG A 83 -17.43 8.15 -1.67
C ARG A 83 -17.48 9.58 -1.12
N ASP A 84 -16.42 10.37 -1.30
CA ASP A 84 -16.37 11.76 -0.85
C ASP A 84 -17.42 12.64 -1.53
N ARG A 85 -17.61 12.50 -2.85
CA ARG A 85 -18.67 13.21 -3.57
C ARG A 85 -20.05 12.81 -3.06
N THR A 86 -20.31 11.53 -2.84
CA THR A 86 -21.58 11.06 -2.28
C THR A 86 -21.81 11.62 -0.87
N ARG A 87 -20.77 11.66 -0.03
CA ARG A 87 -20.83 12.26 1.31
C ARG A 87 -21.14 13.75 1.24
N ALA A 88 -20.51 14.50 0.34
CA ALA A 88 -20.75 15.93 0.16
C ALA A 88 -22.22 16.21 -0.24
N VAL A 89 -22.73 15.47 -1.22
CA VAL A 89 -24.14 15.58 -1.67
C VAL A 89 -25.12 15.26 -0.53
N ALA A 90 -24.84 14.24 0.28
CA ALA A 90 -25.69 13.86 1.41
C ALA A 90 -25.73 14.92 2.53
N VAL A 91 -24.67 15.72 2.66
CA VAL A 91 -24.55 16.77 3.69
C VAL A 91 -25.10 18.13 3.20
N GLY A 92 -25.51 18.24 1.93
CA GLY A 92 -26.16 19.43 1.38
C GLY A 92 -25.20 20.59 1.07
N HIS A 93 -23.91 20.28 0.87
CA HIS A 93 -22.91 21.22 0.37
C HIS A 93 -22.75 21.13 -1.14
#